data_AF-A0A1M3KM25-F1
#
_entry.id   AF-A0A1M3KM25-F1
#
_cell.length_a   1.000
_cell.length_b   1.000
_cell.length_c   1.000
_cell.angle_alpha   90.00
_cell.angle_beta   90.00
_cell.angle_gamma   90.00
#
_symmetry.space_group_name_H-M   'P 1'
#
loop_
_entity.id
_entity.type
_entity.pdbx_description
1 polymer ?
#
loop_
_entity_poly.entity_id
_entity_poly.type
_entity_poly.pdbx_seq_one_letter_code
_entity_poly.pdbx_strand_id
1 'polypeptide(L)'
;MIDGNLLRPRCFYCRTLTVPGCEFAPGVHDLRHLRTRDHVFPRWMLDRWPDVFTDEMRTENTVWCCWGCNSDKGAMHPLAWAERLSPPAAARLRHRVSVLESMVGGVLTVPIYAAQNLDQPQLAAV
;
A
#
# COMPACT_ATOMS: atom_id res chain seq x y z
N MET A 1 -11.51 -2.68 -30.99
CA MET A 1 -10.93 -3.69 -30.09
C MET A 1 -10.41 -2.98 -28.87
N ILE A 2 -11.01 -3.17 -27.70
CA ILE A 2 -10.41 -2.69 -26.44
C ILE A 2 -9.24 -3.63 -26.18
N ASP A 3 -8.04 -3.08 -26.21
CA ASP A 3 -6.79 -3.81 -26.00
C ASP A 3 -6.88 -4.56 -24.66
N GLY A 4 -6.70 -5.89 -24.66
CA GLY A 4 -6.85 -6.73 -23.46
C GLY A 4 -5.91 -6.32 -22.31
N ASN A 5 -4.89 -5.52 -22.60
CA ASN A 5 -4.02 -4.86 -21.64
C ASN A 5 -4.71 -3.78 -20.79
N LEU A 6 -5.82 -3.19 -21.24
CA LEU A 6 -6.61 -2.22 -20.45
C LEU A 6 -7.46 -2.90 -19.35
N LEU A 7 -7.76 -4.20 -19.49
CA LEU A 7 -8.59 -4.94 -18.54
C LEU A 7 -7.77 -5.62 -17.42
N ARG A 8 -6.46 -5.81 -17.63
CA ARG A 8 -5.54 -6.48 -16.69
C ARG A 8 -4.49 -5.50 -16.16
N PRO A 9 -4.80 -4.69 -15.14
CA PRO A 9 -3.86 -3.71 -14.61
C PRO A 9 -2.63 -4.41 -14.05
N ARG A 10 -1.46 -3.80 -14.25
CA ARG A 10 -0.21 -4.26 -13.64
C ARG A 10 -0.16 -3.85 -12.17
N CYS A 11 0.34 -4.73 -11.32
CA CYS A 11 0.55 -4.43 -9.91
C CYS A 11 1.41 -3.16 -9.74
N PHE A 12 0.98 -2.25 -8.88
CA PHE A 12 1.72 -1.02 -8.57
C PHE A 12 3.17 -1.31 -8.11
N TYR A 13 3.34 -2.35 -7.28
CA TYR A 13 4.63 -2.74 -6.69
C TYR A 13 5.49 -3.56 -7.67
N CYS A 14 5.06 -4.76 -8.04
CA CYS A 14 5.90 -5.70 -8.82
C CYS A 14 5.68 -5.68 -10.33
N ARG A 15 4.68 -4.93 -10.84
CA ARG A 15 4.32 -4.83 -12.26
C ARG A 15 3.84 -6.13 -12.93
N THR A 16 3.72 -7.22 -12.17
CA THR A 16 3.02 -8.44 -12.59
C THR A 16 1.60 -8.10 -13.04
N LEU A 17 1.16 -8.70 -14.14
CA LEU A 17 -0.23 -8.56 -14.60
C LEU A 17 -1.17 -9.17 -13.56
N THR A 18 -2.15 -8.37 -13.14
CA THR A 18 -3.16 -8.80 -12.18
C THR A 18 -4.49 -9.03 -12.86
N VAL A 19 -5.27 -9.92 -12.27
CA VAL A 19 -6.48 -10.49 -12.84
C VAL A 19 -7.58 -10.42 -11.78
N PRO A 20 -8.82 -10.02 -12.16
CA PRO A 20 -9.93 -9.90 -11.21
C PRO A 20 -10.22 -11.24 -10.52
N GLY A 21 -10.55 -11.22 -9.23
CA GLY A 21 -10.84 -12.44 -8.46
C GLY A 21 -12.02 -13.27 -8.97
N CYS A 22 -12.96 -12.67 -9.70
CA CYS A 22 -14.11 -13.37 -10.28
C CYS A 22 -13.75 -14.29 -11.47
N GLU A 23 -12.52 -14.22 -12.00
CA GLU A 23 -12.04 -15.08 -13.09
C GLU A 23 -11.38 -16.38 -12.59
N PHE A 24 -11.41 -16.66 -11.28
CA PHE A 24 -10.66 -17.77 -10.66
C PHE A 24 -11.52 -18.90 -10.09
N ALA A 25 -11.08 -20.14 -10.32
CA ALA A 25 -11.64 -21.34 -9.68
C ALA A 25 -11.06 -21.53 -8.27
N PRO A 26 -11.81 -22.04 -7.28
CA PRO A 26 -11.30 -22.28 -5.94
C PRO A 26 -10.11 -23.27 -5.92
N GLY A 27 -9.03 -22.93 -5.20
CA GLY A 27 -7.97 -23.87 -4.81
C GLY A 27 -6.67 -23.90 -5.62
N VAL A 28 -6.50 -23.08 -6.68
CA VAL A 28 -5.39 -23.27 -7.63
C VAL A 28 -4.51 -22.02 -7.82
N HIS A 29 -4.39 -21.04 -6.91
CA HIS A 29 -3.82 -19.75 -7.36
C HIS A 29 -2.69 -19.13 -6.53
N ASP A 30 -1.58 -18.86 -7.25
CA ASP A 30 -0.49 -17.96 -6.87
C ASP A 30 -1.05 -16.56 -6.63
N LEU A 31 -1.03 -16.15 -5.37
CA LEU A 31 -1.50 -14.87 -4.86
C LEU A 31 -0.84 -13.65 -5.56
N ARG A 32 0.26 -13.86 -6.28
CA ARG A 32 0.95 -12.83 -7.07
C ARG A 32 0.17 -12.38 -8.31
N HIS A 33 -0.88 -13.08 -8.69
CA HIS A 33 -1.75 -12.71 -9.82
C HIS A 33 -3.11 -12.15 -9.42
N LEU A 34 -3.58 -12.44 -8.21
CA LEU A 34 -4.88 -11.97 -7.74
C LEU A 34 -4.88 -10.46 -7.52
N ARG A 35 -5.79 -9.74 -8.18
CA ARG A 35 -5.91 -8.28 -8.05
C ARG A 35 -6.56 -7.90 -6.71
N THR A 36 -5.99 -6.91 -6.04
CA THR A 36 -6.56 -6.26 -4.85
C THR A 36 -6.27 -4.75 -4.84
N ARG A 37 -6.88 -4.03 -3.89
CA ARG A 37 -6.55 -2.64 -3.56
C ARG A 37 -5.74 -2.60 -2.28
N ASP A 38 -4.67 -1.82 -2.29
CA ASP A 38 -3.88 -1.53 -1.10
C ASP A 38 -3.99 -0.04 -0.75
N HIS A 39 -4.01 0.24 0.55
CA HIS A 39 -3.87 1.59 1.08
C HIS A 39 -2.38 1.91 1.24
N VAL A 40 -1.86 2.87 0.49
CA VAL A 40 -0.43 3.28 0.53
C VAL A 40 -0.01 3.56 1.98
N PHE A 41 -0.72 4.47 2.64
CA PHE A 41 -0.71 4.61 4.09
C PHE A 41 -1.74 3.67 4.73
N PRO A 42 -1.35 2.79 5.67
CA PRO A 42 -2.27 1.87 6.32
C PRO A 42 -3.45 2.58 7.00
N ARG A 43 -4.64 1.97 6.98
CA ARG A 43 -5.87 2.57 7.53
C ARG A 43 -5.73 3.05 8.97
N TRP A 44 -5.06 2.27 9.84
CA TRP A 44 -4.83 2.65 11.24
C TRP A 44 -4.05 3.96 11.40
N MET A 45 -3.23 4.31 10.42
CA MET A 45 -2.49 5.58 10.40
C MET A 45 -3.41 6.74 10.04
N LEU A 46 -4.33 6.51 9.09
CA LEU A 46 -5.33 7.52 8.70
C LEU A 46 -6.27 7.83 9.86
N ASP A 47 -6.65 6.80 10.61
CA ASP A 47 -7.60 6.92 11.73
C ASP A 47 -7.02 7.70 12.92
N ARG A 48 -5.69 7.90 12.98
CA ARG A 48 -5.04 8.72 14.02
C ARG A 48 -5.11 10.23 13.77
N TRP A 49 -5.40 10.67 12.54
CA TRP A 49 -5.53 12.08 12.20
C TRP A 49 -6.78 12.34 11.35
N PRO A 50 -7.99 12.06 11.87
CA PRO A 50 -9.23 12.10 11.07
C PRO A 50 -9.47 13.44 10.39
N ASP A 51 -9.05 14.55 11.01
CA ASP A 51 -9.23 15.91 10.48
C ASP A 51 -8.23 16.27 9.35
N VAL A 52 -7.19 15.45 9.17
CA VAL A 52 -6.16 15.63 8.13
C VAL A 52 -6.52 14.84 6.87
N PHE A 53 -7.24 13.72 7.00
CA PHE A 53 -7.56 12.82 5.88
C PHE A 53 -8.97 13.03 5.33
N THR A 54 -9.08 13.92 4.34
CA THR A 54 -10.30 14.14 3.56
C THR A 54 -10.72 12.89 2.77
N ASP A 55 -12.00 12.81 2.36
CA ASP A 55 -12.51 11.70 1.53
C ASP A 55 -11.77 11.57 0.18
N GLU A 56 -11.36 12.70 -0.39
CA GLU A 56 -10.53 12.75 -1.59
C GLU A 56 -9.18 12.07 -1.36
N MET A 57 -8.53 12.38 -0.23
CA MET A 57 -7.28 11.73 0.12
C MET A 57 -7.46 10.24 0.43
N ARG A 58 -8.56 9.84 1.08
CA ARG A 58 -8.86 8.41 1.30
C ARG A 58 -9.00 7.64 -0.01
N THR A 59 -9.56 8.29 -1.02
CA THR A 59 -9.67 7.75 -2.38
C THR A 59 -8.29 7.64 -3.04
N GLU A 60 -7.50 8.71 -3.01
CA GLU A 60 -6.14 8.75 -3.56
C GLU A 60 -5.15 7.87 -2.81
N ASN A 61 -5.38 7.56 -1.54
CA ASN A 61 -4.51 6.68 -0.77
C ASN A 61 -4.58 5.21 -1.23
N THR A 62 -5.41 4.87 -2.23
CA THR A 62 -5.52 3.50 -2.75
C THR A 62 -4.77 3.30 -4.06
N VAL A 63 -4.17 2.12 -4.23
CA VAL A 63 -3.52 1.65 -5.47
C VAL A 63 -3.91 0.22 -5.81
N TRP A 64 -3.99 -0.10 -7.11
CA TRP A 64 -4.18 -1.47 -7.58
C TRP A 64 -2.88 -2.27 -7.49
N CYS A 65 -2.91 -3.41 -6.83
CA CYS A 65 -1.76 -4.29 -6.69
C CYS A 65 -2.15 -5.78 -6.70
N CYS A 66 -1.17 -6.67 -6.66
CA CYS A 66 -1.42 -8.09 -6.44
C CYS A 66 -1.53 -8.39 -4.94
N TRP A 67 -2.29 -9.44 -4.61
CA TRP A 67 -2.54 -9.86 -3.24
C TRP A 67 -1.25 -10.22 -2.49
N GLY A 68 -0.29 -10.84 -3.18
CA GLY A 68 1.04 -11.13 -2.62
C GLY A 68 1.75 -9.87 -2.10
N CYS A 69 1.92 -8.84 -2.93
CA CYS A 69 2.57 -7.61 -2.48
C CYS A 69 1.78 -6.87 -1.38
N ASN A 70 0.44 -6.89 -1.43
CA ASN A 70 -0.38 -6.28 -0.38
C ASN A 70 -0.17 -6.98 0.97
N SER A 71 -0.15 -8.31 0.96
CA SER A 71 0.02 -9.12 2.16
C SER A 71 1.43 -9.01 2.73
N ASP A 72 2.44 -9.02 1.86
CA ASP A 72 3.85 -8.85 2.27
C ASP A 72 4.12 -7.46 2.88
N LYS A 73 3.47 -6.41 2.37
CA LYS A 73 3.53 -5.07 2.96
C LYS A 73 2.85 -5.04 4.33
N GLY A 74 1.68 -5.65 4.47
CA GLY A 74 0.89 -5.63 5.69
C GLY A 74 0.61 -4.21 6.20
N ALA A 75 0.82 -3.98 7.48
CA ALA A 75 0.61 -2.69 8.15
C ALA A 75 1.82 -1.74 8.10
N MET A 76 2.81 -2.02 7.25
CA MET A 76 4.06 -1.26 7.19
C MET A 76 3.85 0.16 6.64
N HIS A 77 4.63 1.12 7.17
CA HIS A 77 4.71 2.46 6.62
C HIS A 77 5.22 2.42 5.16
N PRO A 78 4.64 3.19 4.21
CA PRO A 78 5.04 3.13 2.80
C PRO A 78 6.53 3.41 2.55
N LEU A 79 7.17 4.32 3.29
CA LEU A 79 8.61 4.55 3.11
C LEU A 79 9.46 3.38 3.64
N ALA A 80 9.04 2.71 4.71
CA ALA A 80 9.71 1.50 5.16
C ALA A 80 9.52 0.34 4.16
N TRP A 81 8.35 0.29 3.50
CA TRP A 81 8.12 -0.66 2.41
C TRP A 81 8.96 -0.35 1.18
N ALA A 82 9.18 0.93 0.86
CA ALA A 82 10.03 1.35 -0.25
C ALA A 82 11.46 0.80 -0.15
N GLU A 83 12.01 0.66 1.07
CA GLU A 83 13.33 0.08 1.30
C GLU A 83 13.43 -1.43 0.99
N ARG A 84 12.28 -2.11 0.82
CA ARG A 84 12.22 -3.55 0.47
C ARG A 84 11.89 -3.81 -1.00
N LEU A 85 11.61 -2.76 -1.76
CA LEU A 85 11.19 -2.85 -3.15
C LEU A 85 12.37 -2.70 -4.11
N SER A 86 12.21 -3.17 -5.36
CA SER A 86 13.16 -2.85 -6.42
C SER A 86 13.22 -1.33 -6.65
N PRO A 87 14.37 -0.77 -7.11
CA PRO A 87 14.51 0.68 -7.25
C PRO A 87 13.39 1.37 -8.05
N PRO A 88 12.90 0.82 -9.19
CA PRO A 88 11.79 1.42 -9.91
C PRO A 88 10.47 1.40 -9.13
N ALA A 89 10.24 0.35 -8.33
CA ALA A 89 9.04 0.23 -7.50
C ALA A 89 9.09 1.17 -6.28
N ALA A 90 10.25 1.28 -5.65
CA ALA A 90 10.49 2.23 -4.58
C ALA A 90 10.29 3.68 -5.05
N ALA A 91 10.80 4.04 -6.24
CA ALA A 91 10.60 5.37 -6.83
C ALA A 91 9.13 5.71 -7.06
N ARG A 92 8.33 4.77 -7.58
CA ARG A 92 6.88 4.95 -7.74
C ARG A 92 6.17 5.15 -6.41
N LEU A 93 6.53 4.35 -5.40
CA LEU A 93 5.93 4.46 -4.06
C LEU A 93 6.27 5.81 -3.42
N ARG A 94 7.55 6.23 -3.45
CA ARG A 94 7.99 7.54 -2.94
C ARG A 94 7.30 8.70 -3.65
N HIS A 95 7.12 8.61 -4.97
CA HIS A 95 6.36 9.61 -5.72
C HIS A 95 4.89 9.66 -5.27
N ARG A 96 4.23 8.51 -5.11
CA ARG A 96 2.84 8.46 -4.61
C ARG A 96 2.71 9.04 -3.19
N VAL A 97 3.67 8.75 -2.32
CA VAL A 97 3.75 9.33 -0.98
C VAL A 97 3.86 10.85 -1.04
N SER A 98 4.77 11.39 -1.86
CA SER A 98 4.93 12.84 -2.04
C SER A 98 3.66 13.53 -2.56
N VAL A 99 2.93 12.89 -3.48
CA VAL A 99 1.62 13.39 -3.93
C VAL A 99 0.63 13.45 -2.76
N LEU A 100 0.51 12.38 -1.98
CA LEU A 100 -0.42 12.32 -0.85
C LEU A 100 -0.04 13.31 0.26
N GLU A 101 1.25 13.51 0.53
CA GLU A 101 1.76 14.52 1.47
C GLU A 101 1.41 15.93 1.04
N SER A 102 1.51 16.22 -0.26
CA SER A 102 1.17 17.54 -0.82
C SER A 102 -0.30 17.87 -0.63
N MET A 103 -1.19 16.87 -0.62
CA MET A 103 -2.64 17.06 -0.38
C MET A 103 -2.96 17.50 1.05
N VAL A 104 -2.05 17.26 2.01
CA VAL A 104 -2.25 17.57 3.44
C VAL A 104 -1.19 18.51 4.01
N GLY A 105 -0.48 19.24 3.16
CA GLY A 105 0.51 20.23 3.59
C GLY A 105 1.72 19.63 4.31
N GLY A 106 2.10 18.37 4.02
CA GLY A 106 3.32 17.74 4.56
C GLY A 106 3.18 17.02 5.91
N VAL A 107 1.96 16.93 6.48
CA VAL A 107 1.71 16.39 7.83
C VAL A 107 2.04 14.88 7.98
N LEU A 108 2.15 14.12 6.89
CA LEU A 108 2.37 12.66 6.93
C LEU A 108 3.82 12.23 7.14
N THR A 109 4.78 13.17 7.06
CA THR A 109 6.22 12.89 7.23
C THR A 109 6.69 12.92 8.68
N VAL A 110 5.79 13.17 9.65
CA VAL A 110 6.15 13.11 11.07
C VAL A 110 6.70 11.71 11.37
N PRO A 111 7.88 11.58 12.02
CA PRO A 111 8.64 10.34 11.97
C PRO A 111 7.84 9.19 12.60
N ILE A 112 7.44 8.24 11.77
CA ILE A 112 6.87 6.94 12.19
C ILE A 112 7.98 6.02 12.73
N TYR A 113 9.01 6.61 13.32
CA TYR A 113 9.89 5.92 14.27
C TYR A 113 9.29 5.91 15.69
N ALA A 114 8.28 6.74 15.98
CA ALA A 114 7.61 6.74 17.29
C ALA A 114 6.47 5.70 17.38
N ALA A 115 5.82 5.32 16.27
CA ALA A 115 4.64 4.44 16.32
C ALA A 115 4.95 2.95 16.23
N GLN A 116 6.15 2.54 15.80
CA GLN A 116 6.56 1.13 15.85
C GLN A 116 6.93 0.64 17.26
N ASN A 117 7.07 1.56 18.22
CA ASN A 117 7.40 1.26 19.63
C ASN A 117 6.22 1.38 20.60
N LEU A 118 5.01 1.72 20.12
CA LEU A 118 3.84 1.87 20.99
C LEU A 118 3.06 0.57 21.23
N ASP A 119 3.37 -0.50 20.49
CA ASP A 119 2.72 -1.82 20.62
C ASP A 119 3.70 -2.96 20.96
N GLN A 120 4.94 -2.67 21.39
CA GLN A 120 5.72 -3.69 22.08
C GLN A 120 5.24 -3.76 23.53
N PRO A 121 4.57 -4.83 23.99
CA PRO A 121 4.46 -5.07 25.41
C PRO A 121 5.89 -5.07 25.94
N GLN A 122 6.17 -4.22 26.93
CA GLN A 122 7.41 -4.28 27.70
C GLN A 122 7.61 -5.73 28.10
N LEU A 123 8.56 -6.42 27.46
CA LEU A 123 9.07 -7.68 27.95
C LEU A 123 9.56 -7.39 29.36
N ALA A 124 8.88 -8.04 30.30
CA ALA A 124 9.14 -7.94 31.72
C ALA A 124 10.65 -7.90 32.00
N ALA A 125 11.09 -6.85 32.68
CA ALA A 125 12.36 -6.88 33.37
C ALA A 125 12.24 -7.97 34.46
N VAL A 126 13.02 -9.04 34.26
CA VAL A 126 13.42 -9.99 35.30
C VAL A 126 14.52 -9.35 36.12
#